data_AF-A0A179UVN3-F1
#
_entry.id   AF-A0A179UVN3-F1
#
_cell.length_a   1.000
_cell.length_b   1.000
_cell.length_c   1.000
_cell.angle_alpha   90.00
_cell.angle_beta   90.00
_cell.angle_gamma   90.00
#
_symmetry.space_group_name_H-M   'P 1'
#
loop_
_entity.id
_entity.type
_entity.pdbx_description
1 polymer ?
#
loop_
_entity_poly.entity_id
_entity_poly.type
_entity_poly.pdbx_seq_one_letter_code
_entity_poly.pdbx_strand_id
1 'polypeptide(L)'
;MGILLEADYKGIVQGRESVISGLQKLFASSRPGSQNPLQRQEGEELIAKEAGGQLTYELMNRDSAVALAQEASYEHVPTFAFISAAAGAPVVPERYITSKRDAEALVSSNLPGLRSIFIRPTFMYDSSRKLTLPIALGGIVGSEVNALLGGRLSFLGMMTAKPLNVNIVGEAVVEAIGDDDVQGVVGPKKIETLATKGWRRSML
;
A
#
# COMPACT_ATOMS: atom_id res chain seq x y z
N MET A 1 1.17 -7.75 -3.48
CA MET A 1 2.54 -7.42 -3.94
C MET A 1 2.81 -5.95 -3.65
N GLY A 2 3.98 -5.61 -3.12
CA GLY A 2 4.37 -4.22 -2.88
C GLY A 2 5.73 -4.16 -2.20
N ILE A 3 6.58 -3.22 -2.62
CA ILE A 3 7.89 -2.99 -2.03
C ILE A 3 7.88 -1.64 -1.30
N LEU A 4 8.44 -1.63 -0.09
CA LEU A 4 8.64 -0.39 0.69
C LEU A 4 9.91 0.36 0.28
N LEU A 5 10.83 -0.31 -0.43
CA LEU A 5 12.14 0.20 -0.82
C LEU A 5 12.47 -0.30 -2.22
N GLU A 6 12.73 0.64 -3.14
CA GLU A 6 13.28 0.35 -4.48
C GLU A 6 14.71 -0.22 -4.37
N ALA A 7 15.15 -0.90 -5.43
CA ALA A 7 16.45 -1.58 -5.48
C ALA A 7 17.64 -0.69 -5.08
N ASP A 8 17.55 0.61 -5.33
CA ASP A 8 18.59 1.60 -5.01
C ASP A 8 18.93 1.70 -3.52
N TYR A 9 17.99 1.40 -2.61
CA TYR A 9 18.29 1.38 -1.18
C TYR A 9 19.36 0.33 -0.84
N LYS A 10 19.35 -0.81 -1.52
CA LYS A 10 20.39 -1.83 -1.36
C LYS A 10 21.73 -1.35 -1.92
N GLY A 11 21.74 -0.54 -2.98
CA GLY A 11 22.97 0.06 -3.52
C GLY A 11 23.66 1.00 -2.54
N ILE A 12 22.89 1.80 -1.80
CA ILE A 12 23.40 2.68 -0.73
C ILE A 12 23.92 1.85 0.45
N VAL A 13 23.15 0.85 0.91
CA VAL A 13 23.53 -0.02 2.04
C VAL A 13 24.74 -0.91 1.70
N GLN A 14 24.90 -1.30 0.43
CA GLN A 14 26.04 -2.08 -0.06
C GLN A 14 27.25 -1.20 -0.42
N GLY A 15 27.18 0.12 -0.27
CA GLY A 15 28.27 1.05 -0.58
C GLY A 15 28.62 1.15 -2.06
N ARG A 16 27.72 0.71 -2.96
CA ARG A 16 27.92 0.72 -4.42
C ARG A 16 27.54 2.05 -5.06
N GLU A 17 26.78 2.89 -4.36
CA GLU A 17 26.40 4.22 -4.80
C GLU A 17 26.65 5.28 -3.72
N SER A 18 26.86 6.53 -4.15
CA SER A 18 26.94 7.67 -3.23
C SER A 18 25.60 7.88 -2.52
N VAL A 19 25.64 8.17 -1.23
CA VAL A 19 24.47 8.46 -0.38
C VAL A 19 23.63 9.60 -0.99
N ILE A 20 24.28 10.59 -1.60
CA ILE A 20 23.61 11.76 -2.19
C ILE A 20 22.85 11.38 -3.46
N SER A 21 23.47 10.62 -4.37
CA SER A 21 22.82 10.17 -5.61
C SER A 21 21.67 9.21 -5.33
N GLY A 22 21.83 8.35 -4.33
CA GLY A 22 20.78 7.45 -3.86
C GLY A 22 19.57 8.21 -3.30
N LEU A 23 19.78 9.28 -2.53
CA LEU A 23 18.69 10.13 -2.04
C LEU A 23 18.00 10.89 -3.19
N GLN A 24 18.75 11.48 -4.13
CA GLN A 24 18.16 12.15 -5.31
C GLN A 24 17.26 11.22 -6.12
N LYS A 25 17.70 9.98 -6.31
CA LYS A 25 16.95 8.92 -6.98
C LYS A 25 15.68 8.51 -6.22
N LEU A 26 15.73 8.42 -4.89
CA LEU A 26 14.59 8.11 -4.04
C LEU A 26 13.52 9.22 -4.07
N PHE A 27 13.93 10.48 -4.19
CA PHE A 27 13.03 11.65 -4.22
C PHE A 27 12.71 12.17 -5.62
N ALA A 28 13.12 11.48 -6.70
CA ALA A 28 12.68 11.81 -8.05
C ALA A 28 11.15 11.83 -8.13
N SER A 29 10.55 12.65 -8.99
CA SER A 29 9.09 12.80 -9.07
C SER A 29 8.38 11.69 -9.84
N SER A 30 9.08 10.99 -10.74
CA SER A 30 8.56 9.85 -11.50
C SER A 30 9.68 8.89 -11.91
N ARG A 31 9.35 7.61 -12.04
CA ARG A 31 10.22 6.59 -12.65
C ARG A 31 9.49 5.76 -13.72
N PRO A 32 10.23 5.17 -14.68
CA PRO A 32 9.65 4.21 -15.60
C PRO A 32 9.08 2.99 -14.85
N GLY A 33 7.85 2.61 -15.18
CA GLY A 33 7.24 1.34 -14.77
C GLY A 33 7.51 0.24 -15.80
N SER A 34 6.47 -0.49 -16.21
CA SER A 34 6.49 -1.48 -17.29
C SER A 34 6.00 -0.93 -18.65
N GLN A 35 5.81 -1.83 -19.64
CA GLN A 35 4.83 -1.57 -20.70
C GLN A 35 3.45 -1.26 -20.11
N ASN A 36 2.60 -0.57 -20.87
CA ASN A 36 1.29 -0.16 -20.39
C ASN A 36 0.48 -1.41 -20.00
N PRO A 37 0.18 -1.63 -18.70
CA PRO A 37 -0.51 -2.85 -18.27
C PRO A 37 -1.87 -2.99 -18.96
N LEU A 38 -2.58 -1.87 -19.16
CA LEU A 38 -3.91 -1.85 -19.78
C LEU A 38 -3.95 -2.34 -21.23
N GLN A 39 -2.81 -2.33 -21.92
CA GLN A 39 -2.70 -2.77 -23.32
C GLN A 39 -2.16 -4.20 -23.46
N ARG A 40 -1.89 -4.85 -22.33
CA ARG A 40 -1.34 -6.20 -22.27
C ARG A 40 -2.39 -7.22 -22.72
N GLN A 41 -1.96 -8.21 -23.50
CA GLN A 41 -2.79 -9.36 -23.83
C GLN A 41 -2.84 -10.36 -22.66
N GLU A 42 -3.88 -11.18 -22.61
CA GLU A 42 -4.01 -12.25 -21.61
C GLU A 42 -2.77 -13.16 -21.65
N GLY A 43 -2.15 -13.39 -20.49
CA GLY A 43 -0.95 -14.21 -20.36
C GLY A 43 0.38 -13.57 -20.83
N GLU A 44 0.37 -12.34 -21.35
CA GLU A 44 1.61 -11.63 -21.72
C GLU A 44 2.39 -11.21 -20.46
N GLU A 45 3.71 -11.37 -20.45
CA GLU A 45 4.55 -11.07 -19.29
C GLU A 45 4.75 -9.56 -19.07
N LEU A 46 4.76 -9.10 -17.81
CA LEU A 46 5.11 -7.71 -17.48
C LEU A 46 6.63 -7.50 -17.59
N ILE A 47 7.06 -6.59 -18.45
CA ILE A 47 8.45 -6.27 -18.75
C ILE A 47 8.80 -4.90 -18.17
N ALA A 48 9.78 -4.86 -17.27
CA ALA A 48 10.31 -3.61 -16.69
C ALA A 48 10.99 -2.74 -17.76
N LYS A 49 10.71 -1.43 -17.77
CA LYS A 49 11.35 -0.48 -18.70
C LYS A 49 12.65 0.14 -18.18
N GLU A 50 12.96 0.03 -16.88
CA GLU A 50 14.22 0.56 -16.36
C GLU A 50 15.44 -0.25 -16.82
N ALA A 51 16.52 0.46 -17.11
CA ALA A 51 17.79 -0.14 -17.47
C ALA A 51 18.32 -0.99 -16.30
N GLY A 52 18.56 -2.28 -16.55
CA GLY A 52 19.05 -3.23 -15.55
C GLY A 52 17.97 -3.97 -14.75
N GLY A 53 16.69 -3.87 -15.14
CA GLY A 53 15.61 -4.67 -14.53
C GLY A 53 15.31 -4.28 -13.08
N GLN A 54 15.57 -3.01 -12.72
CA GLN A 54 15.32 -2.51 -11.37
C GLN A 54 13.81 -2.49 -11.05
N LEU A 55 13.47 -2.85 -9.82
CA LEU A 55 12.10 -2.84 -9.33
C LEU A 55 11.75 -1.44 -8.79
N THR A 56 10.98 -0.68 -9.58
CA THR A 56 10.45 0.65 -9.22
C THR A 56 9.11 0.55 -8.48
N TYR A 57 8.72 1.59 -7.75
CA TYR A 57 7.40 1.65 -7.12
C TYR A 57 6.28 1.59 -8.16
N GLU A 58 6.45 2.23 -9.31
CA GLU A 58 5.49 2.19 -10.42
C GLU A 58 5.32 0.76 -10.93
N LEU A 59 6.41 0.04 -11.18
CA LEU A 59 6.35 -1.35 -11.61
C LEU A 59 5.69 -2.25 -10.54
N MET A 60 6.14 -2.11 -9.29
CA MET A 60 5.76 -3.05 -8.23
C MET A 60 4.40 -2.77 -7.61
N ASN A 61 4.02 -1.51 -7.42
CA ASN A 61 2.78 -1.14 -6.75
C ASN A 61 1.67 -0.84 -7.74
N ARG A 62 1.97 -0.19 -8.88
CA ARG A 62 0.96 0.18 -9.87
C ARG A 62 0.78 -0.91 -10.91
N ASP A 63 1.83 -1.18 -11.68
CA ASP A 63 1.71 -1.98 -12.89
C ASP A 63 1.42 -3.45 -12.58
N SER A 64 2.08 -4.01 -11.55
CA SER A 64 1.79 -5.38 -11.09
C SER A 64 0.36 -5.54 -10.56
N ALA A 65 -0.18 -4.53 -9.88
CA ALA A 65 -1.53 -4.56 -9.33
C ALA A 65 -2.59 -4.47 -10.44
N VAL A 66 -2.37 -3.60 -11.43
CA VAL A 66 -3.25 -3.48 -12.59
C VAL A 66 -3.25 -4.76 -13.42
N ALA A 67 -2.07 -5.34 -13.69
CA ALA A 67 -1.98 -6.60 -14.42
C ALA A 67 -2.68 -7.75 -13.70
N LEU A 68 -2.47 -7.89 -12.38
CA LEU A 68 -3.19 -8.90 -11.59
C LEU A 68 -4.70 -8.68 -11.58
N ALA A 69 -5.16 -7.42 -11.57
CA ALA A 69 -6.58 -7.12 -11.67
C ALA A 69 -7.15 -7.47 -13.06
N GLN A 70 -6.40 -7.26 -14.13
CA GLN A 70 -6.81 -7.67 -15.48
C GLN A 70 -6.96 -9.19 -15.56
N GLU A 71 -5.97 -9.95 -15.09
CA GLU A 71 -6.06 -11.42 -15.04
C GLU A 71 -7.22 -11.88 -14.16
N ALA A 72 -7.43 -11.24 -13.00
CA ALA A 72 -8.59 -11.53 -12.16
C ALA A 72 -9.91 -11.27 -12.89
N SER A 73 -9.97 -10.22 -13.72
CA SER A 73 -11.14 -9.93 -14.54
C SER A 73 -11.33 -10.93 -15.68
N TYR A 74 -10.25 -11.38 -16.34
CA TYR A 74 -10.30 -12.40 -17.39
C TYR A 74 -10.75 -13.76 -16.85
N GLU A 75 -10.26 -14.13 -15.66
CA GLU A 75 -10.63 -15.36 -14.96
C GLU A 75 -11.95 -15.25 -14.18
N HIS A 76 -12.69 -14.14 -14.35
CA HIS A 76 -13.99 -13.91 -13.70
C HIS A 76 -13.95 -14.09 -12.17
N VAL A 77 -12.83 -13.71 -11.54
CA VAL A 77 -12.69 -13.73 -10.09
C VAL A 77 -13.75 -12.80 -9.49
N PRO A 78 -14.54 -13.26 -8.51
CA PRO A 78 -15.67 -12.49 -8.00
C PRO A 78 -15.24 -11.22 -7.28
N THR A 79 -13.99 -11.13 -6.81
CA THR A 79 -13.51 -10.02 -5.98
C THR A 79 -12.01 -9.87 -6.05
N PHE A 80 -11.55 -8.64 -6.26
CA PHE A 80 -10.14 -8.27 -6.23
C PHE A 80 -9.86 -7.37 -5.04
N ALA A 81 -9.03 -7.83 -4.10
CA ALA A 81 -8.60 -7.05 -2.94
C ALA A 81 -7.16 -6.56 -3.11
N PHE A 82 -6.94 -5.25 -2.98
CA PHE A 82 -5.63 -4.63 -3.09
C PHE A 82 -5.25 -3.88 -1.81
N ILE A 83 -4.07 -4.19 -1.26
CA ILE A 83 -3.52 -3.51 -0.09
C ILE A 83 -2.78 -2.26 -0.55
N SER A 84 -3.47 -1.13 -0.47
CA SER A 84 -2.94 0.21 -0.71
C SER A 84 -2.28 0.78 0.57
N ALA A 85 -2.41 2.07 0.83
CA ALA A 85 -1.95 2.77 2.03
C ALA A 85 -2.77 4.05 2.23
N ALA A 86 -3.19 4.38 3.45
CA ALA A 86 -3.77 5.67 3.80
C ALA A 86 -2.70 6.74 4.01
N ALA A 87 -1.57 6.32 4.57
CA ALA A 87 -0.37 7.10 4.82
C ALA A 87 0.86 6.19 4.81
N GLY A 88 2.03 6.75 4.53
CA GLY A 88 3.31 6.05 4.60
C GLY A 88 3.84 5.94 6.02
N ALA A 89 4.84 5.10 6.23
CA ALA A 89 5.70 5.20 7.42
C ALA A 89 6.49 6.52 7.37
N PRO A 90 7.09 6.97 8.49
CA PRO A 90 8.01 8.11 8.44
C PRO A 90 9.08 7.87 7.38
N VAL A 91 9.47 8.92 6.64
CA VAL A 91 10.55 8.90 5.63
C VAL A 91 10.18 8.16 4.32
N VAL A 92 8.96 7.64 4.18
CA VAL A 92 8.55 7.02 2.90
C VAL A 92 8.31 8.09 1.83
N PRO A 93 8.90 7.95 0.61
CA PRO A 93 8.70 8.90 -0.47
C PRO A 93 7.22 9.01 -0.88
N GLU A 94 6.78 10.20 -1.28
CA GLU A 94 5.42 10.45 -1.78
C GLU A 94 5.02 9.47 -2.89
N ARG A 95 5.97 9.15 -3.79
CA ARG A 95 5.79 8.19 -4.89
C ARG A 95 5.31 6.80 -4.48
N TYR A 96 5.68 6.35 -3.28
CA TYR A 96 5.17 5.07 -2.77
C TYR A 96 3.65 5.12 -2.58
N ILE A 97 3.11 6.24 -2.10
CA ILE A 97 1.67 6.42 -1.91
C ILE A 97 0.98 6.69 -3.23
N THR A 98 1.53 7.57 -4.07
CA THR A 98 0.90 7.92 -5.35
C THR A 98 0.85 6.73 -6.29
N SER A 99 1.91 5.91 -6.40
CA SER A 99 1.89 4.69 -7.22
C SER A 99 0.77 3.71 -6.81
N LYS A 100 0.51 3.55 -5.51
CA LYS A 100 -0.62 2.74 -5.03
C LYS A 100 -1.98 3.39 -5.36
N ARG A 101 -2.08 4.72 -5.29
CA ARG A 101 -3.30 5.46 -5.66
C ARG A 101 -3.61 5.38 -7.14
N ASP A 102 -2.58 5.45 -7.98
CA ASP A 102 -2.69 5.29 -9.43
C ASP A 102 -3.22 3.90 -9.76
N ALA A 103 -2.76 2.85 -9.06
CA ALA A 103 -3.28 1.50 -9.22
C ALA A 103 -4.79 1.45 -8.95
N GLU A 104 -5.24 2.02 -7.84
CA GLU A 104 -6.67 2.07 -7.48
C GLU A 104 -7.49 2.78 -8.55
N ALA A 105 -7.01 3.93 -9.03
CA ALA A 105 -7.69 4.72 -10.05
C ALA A 105 -7.78 3.96 -11.39
N LEU A 106 -6.69 3.33 -11.83
CA LEU A 106 -6.64 2.55 -13.07
C LEU A 106 -7.56 1.33 -12.99
N VAL A 107 -7.52 0.55 -11.90
CA VAL A 107 -8.41 -0.60 -11.72
C VAL A 107 -9.87 -0.15 -11.70
N SER A 108 -10.22 0.88 -10.93
CA SER A 108 -11.60 1.36 -10.81
C SER A 108 -12.18 1.87 -12.14
N SER A 109 -11.36 2.55 -12.95
CA SER A 109 -11.81 3.18 -14.19
C SER A 109 -11.84 2.23 -15.38
N ASN A 110 -10.92 1.25 -15.44
CA ASN A 110 -10.76 0.38 -16.61
C ASN A 110 -11.36 -1.00 -16.41
N LEU A 111 -11.61 -1.43 -15.16
CA LEU A 111 -12.18 -2.74 -14.83
C LEU A 111 -13.49 -2.62 -14.02
N PRO A 112 -14.50 -1.87 -14.50
CA PRO A 112 -15.72 -1.58 -13.73
C PRO A 112 -16.56 -2.83 -13.41
N GLY A 113 -16.39 -3.92 -14.15
CA GLY A 113 -17.06 -5.21 -13.90
C GLY A 113 -16.42 -6.04 -12.78
N LEU A 114 -15.20 -5.70 -12.35
CA LEU A 114 -14.48 -6.39 -11.30
C LEU A 114 -14.75 -5.72 -9.95
N ARG A 115 -15.46 -6.42 -9.05
CA ARG A 115 -15.66 -5.93 -7.68
C ARG A 115 -14.30 -5.77 -6.99
N SER A 116 -13.89 -4.51 -6.83
CA SER A 116 -12.54 -4.18 -6.33
C SER A 116 -12.62 -3.54 -4.95
N ILE A 117 -11.75 -3.96 -4.04
CA ILE A 117 -11.66 -3.46 -2.66
C ILE A 117 -10.24 -2.93 -2.44
N PHE A 118 -10.13 -1.63 -2.13
CA PHE A 118 -8.84 -0.97 -1.91
C PHE A 118 -8.65 -0.67 -0.42
N ILE A 119 -7.89 -1.54 0.25
CA ILE A 119 -7.64 -1.47 1.68
C ILE A 119 -6.53 -0.45 1.91
N ARG A 120 -6.81 0.64 2.63
CA ARG A 120 -5.87 1.72 2.90
C ARG A 120 -5.46 1.72 4.38
N PRO A 121 -4.58 0.81 4.82
CA PRO A 121 -4.11 0.82 6.19
C PRO A 121 -3.16 2.01 6.41
N THR A 122 -3.01 2.40 7.68
CA THR A 122 -1.92 3.27 8.13
C THR A 122 -0.65 2.42 8.27
N PHE A 123 0.39 2.92 8.95
CA PHE A 123 1.57 2.12 9.24
C PHE A 123 1.19 0.83 9.98
N MET A 124 1.53 -0.31 9.39
CA MET A 124 1.23 -1.62 9.97
C MET A 124 2.39 -2.10 10.82
N TYR A 125 2.08 -2.68 11.98
CA TYR A 125 3.07 -3.27 12.88
C TYR A 125 2.69 -4.68 13.29
N ASP A 126 3.73 -5.45 13.63
CA ASP A 126 3.59 -6.79 14.16
C ASP A 126 4.62 -7.04 15.26
N SER A 127 4.28 -7.87 16.24
CA SER A 127 5.18 -8.18 17.36
C SER A 127 6.39 -9.02 16.97
N SER A 128 6.31 -9.79 15.87
CA SER A 128 7.46 -10.54 15.35
C SER A 128 8.51 -9.66 14.67
N ARG A 129 8.14 -8.42 14.30
CA ARG A 129 9.01 -7.49 13.58
C ARG A 129 9.67 -6.50 14.54
N LYS A 130 10.90 -6.83 14.93
CA LYS A 130 11.72 -6.09 15.93
C LYS A 130 11.81 -4.58 15.71
N LEU A 131 11.75 -4.11 14.46
CA LEU A 131 11.85 -2.68 14.13
C LEU A 131 10.49 -1.95 14.06
N THR A 132 9.38 -2.66 13.84
CA THR A 132 8.08 -1.99 13.68
C THR A 132 7.44 -1.61 15.01
N LEU A 133 7.73 -2.35 16.08
CA LEU A 133 7.14 -2.10 17.41
C LEU A 133 7.53 -0.73 17.99
N PRO A 134 8.82 -0.33 18.06
CA PRO A 134 9.18 0.98 18.60
C PRO A 134 8.59 2.14 17.79
N ILE A 135 8.55 2.01 16.45
CA ILE A 135 7.95 3.00 15.55
C ILE A 135 6.45 3.10 15.78
N ALA A 136 5.78 1.95 15.93
CA ALA A 136 4.35 1.91 16.20
C ALA A 136 4.00 2.54 17.55
N LEU A 137 4.76 2.23 18.61
CA LEU A 137 4.56 2.84 19.93
C LEU A 137 4.71 4.36 19.88
N GLY A 138 5.77 4.86 19.24
CA GLY A 138 5.95 6.29 19.03
C GLY A 138 4.82 6.92 18.22
N GLY A 139 4.36 6.23 17.17
CA GLY A 139 3.24 6.68 16.36
C GLY A 139 1.90 6.69 17.09
N ILE A 140 1.61 5.70 17.94
CA ILE A 140 0.39 5.65 18.76
C ILE A 140 0.39 6.85 19.71
N VAL A 141 1.45 7.02 20.51
CA VAL A 141 1.57 8.15 21.45
C VAL A 141 1.45 9.48 20.70
N GLY A 142 2.14 9.64 19.58
CA GLY A 142 2.06 10.84 18.77
C GLY A 142 0.65 11.13 18.24
N SER A 143 -0.06 10.11 17.75
CA SER A 143 -1.42 10.26 17.22
C SER A 143 -2.43 10.66 18.28
N GLU A 144 -2.34 10.10 19.50
CA GLU A 144 -3.21 10.42 20.63
C GLU A 144 -2.98 11.87 21.10
N VAL A 145 -1.71 12.28 21.24
CA VAL A 145 -1.35 13.67 21.59
C VAL A 145 -1.83 14.65 20.52
N ASN A 146 -1.70 14.30 19.23
CA ASN A 146 -2.22 15.14 18.15
C ASN A 146 -3.75 15.23 18.18
N ALA A 147 -4.46 14.13 18.47
CA ALA A 147 -5.91 14.12 18.60
C ALA A 147 -6.38 15.02 19.77
N LEU A 148 -5.70 14.96 20.92
CA LEU A 148 -5.96 15.82 22.08
C LEU A 148 -5.71 17.30 21.78
N LEU A 149 -4.71 17.62 20.96
CA LEU A 149 -4.38 18.98 20.55
C LEU A 149 -5.17 19.46 19.32
N GLY A 150 -6.21 18.73 18.91
CA GLY A 150 -7.07 19.13 17.80
C GLY A 150 -6.38 19.13 16.43
N GLY A 151 -5.41 18.23 16.22
CA GLY A 151 -4.71 18.07 14.94
C GLY A 151 -3.55 19.05 14.71
N ARG A 152 -3.22 19.88 15.70
CA ARG A 152 -2.20 20.94 15.58
C ARG A 152 -0.77 20.43 15.41
N LEU A 153 -0.46 19.16 15.68
CA LEU A 153 0.88 18.60 15.50
C LEU A 153 1.06 17.97 14.11
N SER A 154 0.06 18.05 13.24
CA SER A 154 0.10 17.41 11.91
C SER A 154 1.19 17.98 10.98
N PHE A 155 1.67 19.20 11.23
CA PHE A 155 2.74 19.83 10.46
C PHE A 155 4.16 19.36 10.87
N LEU A 156 4.31 18.68 12.01
CA LEU A 156 5.62 18.26 12.55
C LEU A 156 6.14 16.94 11.96
N GLY A 157 5.47 16.36 10.97
CA GLY A 157 5.87 15.08 10.37
C GLY A 157 5.79 13.88 11.32
N MET A 158 5.25 14.08 12.53
CA MET A 158 4.92 13.01 13.46
C MET A 158 3.77 12.19 12.87
N MET A 159 3.80 10.86 13.02
CA MET A 159 2.75 9.97 12.51
C MET A 159 1.38 10.42 13.04
N THR A 160 0.63 11.16 12.23
CA THR A 160 -0.68 11.70 12.61
C THR A 160 -1.75 10.61 12.67
N ALA A 161 -1.49 9.51 11.99
CA ALA A 161 -2.39 8.39 11.86
C ALA A 161 -1.92 7.22 12.73
N LYS A 162 -2.82 6.77 13.63
CA LYS A 162 -2.62 5.62 14.51
C LYS A 162 -2.14 4.39 13.70
N PRO A 163 -0.99 3.80 14.05
CA PRO A 163 -0.54 2.53 13.49
C PRO A 163 -1.55 1.40 13.72
N LEU A 164 -1.73 0.52 12.73
CA LEU A 164 -2.62 -0.62 12.79
C LEU A 164 -1.85 -1.92 12.98
N ASN A 165 -2.37 -2.82 13.81
CA ASN A 165 -1.81 -4.16 13.91
C ASN A 165 -2.14 -4.94 12.62
N VAL A 166 -1.20 -5.73 12.11
CA VAL A 166 -1.40 -6.53 10.89
C VAL A 166 -2.60 -7.48 10.97
N ASN A 167 -2.91 -8.03 12.15
CA ASN A 167 -4.05 -8.93 12.34
C ASN A 167 -5.38 -8.19 12.20
N ILE A 168 -5.46 -6.94 12.67
CA ILE A 168 -6.64 -6.09 12.48
C ILE A 168 -6.88 -5.86 10.98
N VAL A 169 -5.82 -5.57 10.23
CA VAL A 169 -5.93 -5.37 8.78
C VAL A 169 -6.32 -6.68 8.08
N GLY A 170 -5.72 -7.81 8.47
CA GLY A 170 -6.04 -9.13 7.93
C GLY A 170 -7.51 -9.51 8.14
N GLU A 171 -8.00 -9.35 9.37
CA GLU A 171 -9.41 -9.60 9.71
C GLU A 171 -10.34 -8.73 8.86
N ALA A 172 -10.04 -7.43 8.76
CA ALA A 172 -10.83 -6.52 7.96
C ALA A 172 -10.85 -6.87 6.46
N VAL A 173 -9.76 -7.43 5.92
CA VAL A 173 -9.71 -7.90 4.52
C VAL A 173 -10.65 -9.08 4.32
N VAL A 174 -10.59 -10.07 5.21
CA VAL A 174 -11.47 -11.26 5.15
C VAL A 174 -12.94 -10.84 5.25
N GLU A 175 -13.26 -9.97 6.20
CA GLU A 175 -14.62 -9.45 6.37
C GLU A 175 -15.07 -8.59 5.18
N ALA A 176 -14.17 -7.79 4.59
CA ALA A 176 -14.50 -7.02 3.39
C ALA A 176 -14.79 -7.92 2.18
N ILE A 177 -14.02 -9.01 2.02
CA ILE A 177 -14.22 -9.96 0.91
C ILE A 177 -15.55 -10.70 1.08
N GLY A 178 -15.89 -11.13 2.31
CA GLY A 178 -17.12 -11.86 2.60
C GLY A 178 -18.39 -11.01 2.64
N ASP A 179 -18.28 -9.69 2.50
CA ASP A 179 -19.40 -8.74 2.51
C ASP A 179 -19.57 -8.14 1.10
N ASP A 180 -20.63 -8.56 0.40
CA ASP A 180 -20.87 -8.17 -1.00
C ASP A 180 -21.13 -6.67 -1.17
N ASP A 181 -21.57 -5.98 -0.11
CA ASP A 181 -21.79 -4.53 -0.10
C ASP A 181 -20.48 -3.74 0.04
N VAL A 182 -19.39 -4.40 0.41
CA VAL A 182 -18.08 -3.75 0.55
C VAL A 182 -17.37 -3.72 -0.81
N GLN A 183 -17.26 -2.51 -1.34
CA GLN A 183 -16.49 -2.21 -2.55
C GLN A 183 -15.81 -0.84 -2.46
N GLY A 184 -14.81 -0.64 -3.32
CA GLY A 184 -14.03 0.59 -3.39
C GLY A 184 -13.11 0.77 -2.19
N VAL A 185 -12.95 2.02 -1.76
CA VAL A 185 -11.95 2.39 -0.75
C VAL A 185 -12.39 2.00 0.68
N VAL A 186 -11.53 1.26 1.37
CA VAL A 186 -11.67 0.92 2.79
C VAL A 186 -10.58 1.64 3.58
N GLY A 187 -10.94 2.79 4.15
CA GLY A 187 -10.04 3.60 4.97
C GLY A 187 -9.88 3.11 6.41
N PRO A 188 -8.95 3.69 7.20
CA PRO A 188 -8.56 3.19 8.53
C PRO A 188 -9.73 2.95 9.49
N LYS A 189 -10.69 3.88 9.57
CA LYS A 189 -11.87 3.72 10.43
C LYS A 189 -12.72 2.52 10.01
N LYS A 190 -12.93 2.32 8.70
CA LYS A 190 -13.72 1.18 8.18
C LYS A 190 -12.97 -0.14 8.39
N ILE A 191 -11.64 -0.13 8.32
CA ILE A 191 -10.80 -1.30 8.67
C ILE A 191 -11.05 -1.72 10.13
N GLU A 192 -10.97 -0.80 11.09
CA GLU A 192 -11.21 -1.12 12.51
C GLU A 192 -12.65 -1.63 12.74
N THR A 193 -13.65 -1.03 12.08
CA THR A 193 -15.05 -1.49 12.15
C THR A 193 -15.22 -2.92 11.61
N LEU A 194 -14.64 -3.22 10.44
CA LEU A 194 -14.73 -4.55 9.83
C LEU A 194 -14.00 -5.60 10.68
N ALA A 195 -12.81 -5.28 11.17
CA ALA A 195 -12.09 -6.18 12.07
C ALA A 195 -12.88 -6.50 13.36
N THR A 196 -13.55 -5.48 13.92
CA THR A 196 -14.43 -5.68 15.09
C THR A 196 -15.62 -6.58 14.76
N LYS A 197 -16.19 -6.45 13.56
CA LYS A 197 -17.29 -7.32 13.08
C LYS A 197 -16.85 -8.79 13.02
N GLY A 198 -15.69 -9.08 12.43
CA GLY A 198 -15.17 -10.44 12.32
C GLY A 198 -14.77 -11.08 13.63
N TRP A 199 -14.14 -10.30 14.52
CA TRP A 199 -13.86 -10.74 15.89
C TRP A 199 -15.13 -11.14 16.66
N ARG A 200 -16.21 -10.36 16.56
CA ARG A 200 -17.49 -10.74 17.20
C ARG A 200 -18.08 -12.01 16.63
N ARG A 201 -17.93 -12.24 15.32
CA ARG A 201 -18.46 -13.44 14.64
C ARG A 201 -17.74 -14.71 15.06
N SER A 202 -16.42 -14.64 15.30
CA SER A 202 -15.62 -15.79 15.76
C SER A 202 -15.80 -16.15 17.24
N MET A 203 -16.47 -15.30 18.03
CA MET A 203 -16.80 -15.55 19.43
C MET A 203 -18.16 -16.23 19.64
N LEU A 204 -18.98 -16.33 18.59
CA LEU A 204 -20.27 -17.01 18.59
C LEU A 204 -20.12 -18.42 18.00
#